data_AF-A0A842Q5Q6-F1
#
_entry.id   AF-A0A842Q5Q6-F1
#
_cell.length_a   1.000
_cell.length_b   1.000
_cell.length_c   1.000
_cell.angle_alpha   90.00
_cell.angle_beta   90.00
_cell.angle_gamma   90.00
#
_symmetry.space_group_name_H-M   'P 1'
#
loop_
_entity.id
_entity.type
_entity.pdbx_description
1 polymer ?
#
loop_
_entity_poly.entity_id
_entity_poly.type
_entity_poly.pdbx_seq_one_letter_code
_entity_poly.pdbx_strand_id
1 'polypeptide(L)'
;MGKRNRLKIIYDILNEIRRHKNSIKPTPLLRYSNLSFQSFSKYFDELIEKELIEEVVDKKDKTVIKLTNKGHEYLKKYKMITSFIDEFDL
;
A
#
# COMPACT_ATOMS: atom_id res chain seq x y z
N MET A 1 18.92 -12.43 -5.05
CA MET A 1 17.86 -11.56 -4.49
C MET A 1 17.16 -10.85 -5.63
N GLY A 2 16.01 -11.38 -6.07
CA GLY A 2 15.32 -10.93 -7.28
C GLY A 2 14.74 -9.52 -7.16
N LYS A 3 14.41 -8.90 -8.30
CA LYS A 3 13.66 -7.64 -8.35
C LYS A 3 12.41 -7.75 -7.45
N ARG A 4 12.11 -6.71 -6.67
CA ARG A 4 10.82 -6.60 -5.96
C ARG A 4 9.69 -6.77 -6.97
N ASN A 5 8.92 -7.85 -6.83
CA ASN A 5 7.75 -8.06 -7.67
C ASN A 5 6.73 -6.96 -7.39
N ARG A 6 6.04 -6.51 -8.44
CA ARG A 6 4.97 -5.51 -8.42
C ARG A 6 3.94 -5.76 -7.31
N LEU A 7 3.53 -7.01 -7.10
CA LEU A 7 2.58 -7.37 -6.04
C LEU A 7 3.12 -7.05 -4.64
N LYS A 8 4.42 -7.29 -4.42
CA LYS A 8 5.09 -6.96 -3.16
C LYS A 8 5.17 -5.44 -2.96
N ILE A 9 5.42 -4.68 -4.01
CA ILE A 9 5.46 -3.20 -3.95
C ILE A 9 4.10 -2.65 -3.52
N ILE A 10 3.02 -3.10 -4.16
CA ILE A 10 1.65 -2.71 -3.79
C ILE A 10 1.37 -3.10 -2.34
N TYR A 11 1.67 -4.35 -1.96
CA TYR A 11 1.51 -4.81 -0.58
C TYR A 11 2.24 -3.92 0.41
N ASP A 12 3.49 -3.56 0.15
CA ASP A 12 4.31 -2.76 1.08
C ASP A 12 3.72 -1.36 1.27
N ILE A 13 3.25 -0.70 0.19
CA ILE A 13 2.58 0.61 0.28
C ILE A 13 1.31 0.51 1.12
N LEU A 14 0.42 -0.44 0.79
CA LEU A 14 -0.85 -0.62 1.50
C LEU A 14 -0.64 -0.99 2.97
N ASN A 15 0.35 -1.85 3.23
CA ASN A 15 0.68 -2.28 4.57
C ASN A 15 1.24 -1.13 5.41
N GLU A 16 1.97 -0.19 4.80
CA GLU A 16 2.47 0.99 5.51
C GLU A 16 1.34 1.92 5.95
N ILE A 17 0.34 2.14 5.11
CA ILE A 17 -0.90 2.87 5.48
C ILE A 17 -1.59 2.17 6.66
N ARG A 18 -1.76 0.84 6.58
CA ARG A 18 -2.38 0.04 7.64
C ARG A 18 -1.65 0.18 8.98
N ARG A 19 -0.32 0.13 8.98
CA ARG A 19 0.53 0.25 10.19
C ARG A 19 0.38 1.62 10.86
N HIS A 20 0.07 2.66 10.08
CA HIS A 20 -0.21 4.01 10.56
C HIS A 20 -1.69 4.21 10.95
N LYS A 21 -2.31 3.22 11.61
CA LYS A 21 -3.72 3.27 12.04
C LYS A 21 -4.69 3.61 10.90
N ASN A 22 -4.39 3.13 9.69
CA ASN A 22 -5.14 3.41 8.47
C ASN A 22 -5.24 4.91 8.13
N SER A 23 -4.25 5.72 8.51
CA SER A 23 -4.24 7.16 8.20
C SER A 23 -2.80 7.69 8.19
N ILE A 24 -2.32 8.06 7.00
CA ILE A 24 -0.96 8.57 6.81
C ILE A 24 -0.96 9.72 5.81
N LYS A 25 -0.12 10.73 6.00
CA LYS A 25 0.04 11.80 5.00
C LYS A 25 0.81 11.31 3.77
N PRO A 26 0.63 11.92 2.59
CA PRO A 26 1.35 11.54 1.37
C PRO A 26 2.88 11.58 1.50
N THR A 27 3.45 12.64 2.09
CA THR A 27 4.91 12.80 2.20
C THR A 27 5.57 11.73 3.09
N PRO A 28 5.08 11.42 4.31
CA PRO A 28 5.55 10.27 5.06
C PRO A 28 5.39 8.95 4.29
N LEU A 29 4.27 8.72 3.62
CA LEU A 29 4.02 7.47 2.89
C LEU A 29 5.06 7.24 1.79
N LEU A 30 5.37 8.26 0.99
CA LEU A 30 6.46 8.22 0.02
C LEU A 30 7.79 7.82 0.68
N ARG A 31 8.15 8.50 1.79
CA ARG A 31 9.42 8.25 2.50
C ARG A 31 9.54 6.82 3.03
N TYR A 32 8.43 6.20 3.45
CA TYR A 32 8.43 4.83 3.95
C TYR A 32 8.34 3.76 2.85
N SER A 33 7.87 4.11 1.66
CA SER A 33 7.69 3.15 0.54
C SER A 33 9.01 2.57 0.00
N ASN A 34 10.15 3.20 0.31
CA ASN A 34 11.47 2.87 -0.24
C ASN A 34 11.46 2.84 -1.78
N LEU A 35 10.76 3.80 -2.39
CA LEU A 35 10.65 4.03 -3.83
C LEU A 35 11.18 5.41 -4.21
N SER A 36 11.61 5.58 -5.46
CA SER A 36 11.80 6.92 -6.02
C SER A 36 10.45 7.64 -6.15
N PHE A 37 10.46 8.98 -6.15
CA PHE A 37 9.25 9.79 -6.33
C PHE A 37 8.44 9.36 -7.57
N GLN A 38 9.11 9.21 -8.71
CA GLN A 38 8.48 8.82 -9.98
C GLN A 38 7.81 7.44 -9.90
N SER A 39 8.49 6.46 -9.28
CA SER A 39 7.93 5.12 -9.12
C SER A 39 6.74 5.13 -8.17
N PHE A 40 6.86 5.85 -7.05
CA PHE A 40 5.81 6.00 -6.06
C PHE A 40 4.57 6.63 -6.68
N SER A 41 4.70 7.77 -7.38
CA SER A 41 3.55 8.45 -8.01
C SER A 41 2.79 7.52 -8.95
N LYS A 42 3.49 6.77 -9.80
CA LYS A 42 2.84 5.80 -10.70
C LYS A 42 2.02 4.74 -9.94
N TYR A 43 2.58 4.18 -8.87
CA TYR A 43 1.84 3.22 -8.06
C TYR A 43 0.70 3.89 -7.30
N PHE A 44 0.93 5.08 -6.75
CA PHE A 44 -0.05 5.82 -5.98
C PHE A 44 -1.30 6.15 -6.81
N ASP A 45 -1.11 6.69 -8.02
CA ASP A 45 -2.19 6.98 -8.96
C ASP A 45 -2.97 5.72 -9.31
N GLU A 46 -2.27 4.61 -9.58
CA GLU A 46 -2.91 3.32 -9.86
C GLU A 46 -3.72 2.79 -8.66
N LEU A 47 -3.22 2.98 -7.42
CA LEU A 47 -3.92 2.54 -6.21
C LEU A 47 -5.19 3.36 -5.96
N ILE A 48 -5.20 4.66 -6.31
CA ILE A 48 -6.41 5.49 -6.28
C ILE A 48 -7.37 5.06 -7.38
N GLU A 49 -6.90 4.92 -8.62
CA GLU A 49 -7.71 4.49 -9.77
C GLU A 49 -8.39 3.14 -9.52
N LYS A 50 -7.68 2.23 -8.85
CA LYS A 50 -8.20 0.91 -8.47
C LYS A 50 -9.00 0.90 -7.18
N GLU A 51 -9.20 2.05 -6.54
CA GLU A 51 -9.93 2.20 -5.28
C GLU A 51 -9.34 1.32 -4.17
N LEU A 52 -8.03 1.10 -4.16
CA LEU A 52 -7.33 0.40 -3.08
C LEU A 52 -6.99 1.36 -1.93
N ILE A 53 -6.82 2.64 -2.26
CA ILE A 53 -6.63 3.73 -1.32
C ILE A 53 -7.53 4.90 -1.69
N GLU A 54 -7.74 5.81 -0.75
CA GLU A 54 -8.45 7.06 -0.94
C GLU A 54 -7.73 8.22 -0.24
N GLU A 55 -7.86 9.42 -0.80
CA GLU A 55 -7.47 10.67 -0.17
C GLU A 55 -8.66 11.26 0.56
N VAL A 56 -8.52 11.53 1.85
CA VAL A 56 -9.55 12.15 2.67
C VAL A 56 -8.99 13.32 3.46
N VAL A 57 -9.85 14.29 3.77
CA VAL A 57 -9.50 15.40 4.66
C VAL A 57 -9.75 14.97 6.10
N ASP A 58 -8.73 15.08 6.95
CA ASP A 58 -8.86 14.78 8.37
C ASP A 58 -9.57 15.92 9.14
N LYS A 59 -9.82 15.72 10.44
CA LYS A 59 -10.46 16.72 11.31
C LYS A 59 -9.67 18.03 11.49
N LYS A 60 -8.44 18.11 10.96
CA LYS A 60 -7.52 19.24 11.05
C LYS A 60 -7.25 19.87 9.68
N ASP A 61 -8.13 19.63 8.71
CA ASP A 61 -8.03 20.08 7.31
C ASP A 61 -6.74 19.62 6.60
N LYS A 62 -6.25 18.43 6.95
CA LYS A 62 -5.06 17.84 6.30
C LYS A 62 -5.45 16.64 5.45
N THR A 63 -4.95 16.61 4.23
CA THR A 63 -5.07 15.44 3.36
C THR A 63 -4.31 14.25 3.95
N VAL A 64 -5.00 13.14 4.12
CA VAL A 64 -4.47 11.85 4.56
C VAL A 64 -4.93 10.74 3.63
N ILE A 65 -4.11 9.72 3.50
CA ILE A 65 -4.35 8.51 2.73
C ILE A 65 -4.92 7.46 3.68
N LYS A 66 -5.97 6.78 3.23
CA LYS A 66 -6.57 5.62 3.92
C LYS A 66 -6.71 4.44 2.98
N LEU A 67 -6.73 3.23 3.54
CA LEU A 67 -7.17 2.04 2.80
C LEU A 67 -8.68 2.03 2.70
N THR A 68 -9.16 1.63 1.53
CA THR A 68 -10.55 1.23 1.33
C THR A 68 -10.75 -0.22 1.78
N ASN A 69 -12.00 -0.70 1.73
CA ASN A 69 -12.31 -2.12 1.92
C ASN A 69 -11.55 -3.03 0.94
N LYS A 70 -11.42 -2.59 -0.32
CA LYS A 70 -10.68 -3.31 -1.38
C LYS A 70 -9.18 -3.36 -1.08
N GLY A 71 -8.61 -2.28 -0.56
CA GLY A 71 -7.23 -2.24 -0.08
C GLY A 71 -6.96 -3.25 1.04
N HIS A 72 -7.88 -3.35 2.01
CA HIS A 72 -7.82 -4.35 3.07
C HIS A 72 -7.92 -5.79 2.52
N GLU A 73 -8.80 -6.02 1.55
CA GLU A 73 -8.96 -7.33 0.91
C GLU A 73 -7.68 -7.75 0.17
N TYR A 74 -7.03 -6.82 -0.54
CA TYR A 74 -5.74 -7.07 -1.19
C TYR A 74 -4.69 -7.56 -0.19
N LEU A 75 -4.55 -6.88 0.95
CA LEU A 75 -3.59 -7.26 2.01
C LEU A 75 -3.86 -8.67 2.54
N LYS A 76 -5.15 -9.04 2.72
CA LYS A 76 -5.55 -10.38 3.16
C LYS A 76 -5.18 -11.44 2.12
N LYS A 77 -5.52 -11.22 0.85
CA LYS A 77 -5.23 -12.16 -0.25
C LYS A 77 -3.73 -12.33 -0.47
N TYR A 78 -2.97 -11.23 -0.44
CA TYR A 78 -1.52 -11.29 -0.57
C TYR A 78 -0.90 -12.16 0.54
N LYS A 79 -1.33 -11.96 1.80
CA LYS A 79 -0.85 -12.77 2.92
C LYS A 79 -1.17 -14.25 2.75
N MET A 80 -2.37 -14.58 2.26
CA MET A 80 -2.76 -15.96 1.96
C MET A 80 -1.83 -16.60 0.92
N ILE A 81 -1.52 -15.88 -0.15
CA ILE A 81 -0.61 -16.36 -1.20
C ILE A 81 0.79 -16.57 -0.64
N THR A 82 1.34 -15.60 0.11
CA THR A 82 2.70 -15.76 0.66
C THR A 82 2.77 -16.89 1.67
N SER A 83 1.75 -17.04 2.54
CA SER A 83 1.72 -18.15 3.50
C SER A 83 1.63 -19.51 2.80
N PHE A 84 0.89 -19.60 1.69
CA PHE A 84 0.86 -20.82 0.88
C PHE A 84 2.24 -21.13 0.27
N ILE A 85 2.89 -20.13 -0.34
CA ILE A 85 4.23 -20.29 -0.91
C ILE A 85 5.23 -20.76 0.17
N ASP A 86 5.20 -20.12 1.34
CA ASP A 86 6.06 -20.46 2.47
C ASP A 86 5.77 -21.88 3.02
N GLU A 87 4.50 -22.32 3.05
CA GLU A 87 4.08 -23.64 3.53
C GLU A 87 4.55 -24.78 2.62
N PHE A 88 4.57 -24.53 1.31
CA PHE A 88 4.94 -25.53 0.29
C PHE A 88 6.37 -25.36 -0.25
N ASP A 89 7.17 -24.45 0.31
CA ASP A 89 8.56 -24.15 -0.06
C ASP A 89 8.73 -23.84 -1.57
N LEU A 90 7.82 -23.01 -2.11
CA LEU A 90 7.73 -22.62 -3.52
C LEU A 90 8.41 -21.30 -3.89
#